data_AF-Q28M68-F1
#
_entry.id   AF-Q28M68-F1
#
_cell.length_a   1.000
_cell.length_b   1.000
_cell.length_c   1.000
_cell.angle_alpha   90.00
_cell.angle_beta   90.00
_cell.angle_gamma   90.00
#
_symmetry.space_group_name_H-M   'P 1'
#
loop_
_entity.id
_entity.type
_entity.pdbx_description
1 polymer ?
#
loop_
_entity_poly.entity_id
_entity_poly.type
_entity_poly.pdbx_seq_one_letter_code
_entity_poly.pdbx_strand_id
1 'polypeptide(L)'
;MPLSALRRPDPAPPPPPVDIDTLAFLRMHWARSRCLARSDLFTCSTQALCTLACPVEARAIALLRALASADGLGGLHLYQLGTAELSFDERWLLAALTAGASGDTDSLTFLLNSRLKAPARRQVGALIMALSRGLQRPSEK
;
A
#
# COMPACT_ATOMS: atom_id res chain seq x y z
N MET A 1 -50.97 -6.26 -6.20
CA MET A 1 -49.65 -5.66 -5.88
C MET A 1 -48.57 -6.51 -6.53
N PRO A 2 -48.05 -6.16 -7.73
CA PRO A 2 -46.98 -6.94 -8.34
C PRO A 2 -45.63 -6.55 -7.70
N LEU A 3 -44.83 -7.57 -7.37
CA LEU A 3 -43.47 -7.42 -6.87
C LEU A 3 -42.61 -6.81 -7.98
N SER A 4 -42.25 -5.53 -7.82
CA SER A 4 -41.33 -4.82 -8.69
C SER A 4 -40.06 -5.63 -8.90
N ALA A 5 -39.71 -5.82 -10.17
CA ALA A 5 -38.51 -6.50 -10.62
C ALA A 5 -37.28 -6.00 -9.85
N LEU A 6 -36.67 -6.88 -9.05
CA LEU A 6 -35.35 -6.65 -8.47
C LEU A 6 -34.40 -6.38 -9.64
N ARG A 7 -34.01 -5.12 -9.80
CA ARG A 7 -32.93 -4.71 -10.69
C ARG A 7 -31.72 -5.56 -10.31
N ARG A 8 -31.34 -6.52 -11.19
CA ARG A 8 -30.08 -7.24 -11.01
C ARG A 8 -28.99 -6.17 -10.91
N PRO A 9 -28.13 -6.20 -9.87
CA PRO A 9 -26.96 -5.35 -9.88
C PRO A 9 -26.20 -5.64 -11.17
N ASP A 10 -25.82 -4.56 -11.86
CA ASP A 10 -24.96 -4.64 -13.05
C ASP A 10 -23.73 -5.48 -12.67
N PRO A 11 -23.30 -6.47 -13.48
CA PRO A 11 -22.07 -7.20 -13.19
C PRO A 11 -20.96 -6.20 -12.96
N ALA A 12 -20.35 -6.27 -11.76
CA ALA A 12 -19.24 -5.40 -11.41
C ALA A 12 -18.18 -5.50 -12.52
N PRO A 13 -17.59 -4.37 -12.95
CA PRO A 13 -16.52 -4.39 -13.93
C PRO A 13 -15.43 -5.36 -13.46
N PRO A 14 -14.78 -6.09 -14.38
CA PRO A 14 -13.70 -7.00 -14.02
C PRO A 14 -12.69 -6.24 -13.16
N PRO A 15 -12.19 -6.85 -12.08
CA PRO A 15 -11.23 -6.19 -11.22
C PRO A 15 -10.04 -5.75 -12.07
N PRO A 16 -9.49 -4.56 -11.83
CA PRO A 16 -8.34 -4.08 -12.59
C PRO A 16 -7.20 -5.11 -12.51
N PRO A 17 -6.39 -5.23 -13.57
CA PRO A 17 -5.25 -6.16 -13.56
C PRO A 17 -4.38 -5.87 -12.34
N VAL A 18 -4.14 -6.91 -11.56
CA VAL A 18 -3.32 -6.83 -10.35
C VAL A 18 -1.86 -6.73 -10.77
N ASP A 19 -1.16 -5.72 -10.27
CA ASP A 19 0.29 -5.61 -10.45
C ASP A 19 0.99 -6.68 -9.60
N ILE A 20 1.31 -7.80 -10.25
CA ILE A 20 1.87 -9.00 -9.62
C ILE A 20 3.30 -8.73 -9.12
N ASP A 21 4.08 -7.92 -9.83
CA ASP A 21 5.46 -7.61 -9.48
C ASP A 21 5.51 -6.72 -8.23
N THR A 22 4.69 -5.67 -8.19
CA THR A 22 4.54 -4.84 -6.99
C THR A 22 4.02 -5.65 -5.81
N LEU A 23 3.05 -6.56 -6.02
CA LEU A 23 2.56 -7.44 -4.96
C LEU A 23 3.66 -8.36 -4.41
N ALA A 24 4.42 -9.02 -5.29
CA ALA A 24 5.52 -9.90 -4.92
C ALA A 24 6.59 -9.13 -4.12
N PHE A 25 6.95 -7.93 -4.59
CA PHE A 25 7.87 -7.01 -3.93
C PHE A 25 7.40 -6.65 -2.51
N LEU A 26 6.12 -6.27 -2.35
CA LEU A 26 5.54 -5.95 -1.05
C LEU A 26 5.55 -7.14 -0.08
N ARG A 27 5.13 -8.32 -0.55
CA ARG A 27 5.11 -9.55 0.26
C ARG A 27 6.52 -9.95 0.73
N MET A 28 7.50 -9.88 -0.17
CA MET A 28 8.90 -10.15 0.15
C MET A 28 9.44 -9.17 1.22
N HIS A 29 9.22 -7.86 1.02
CA HIS A 29 9.72 -6.86 1.96
C HIS A 29 8.97 -6.86 3.28
N TRP A 30 7.70 -7.27 3.30
CA TRP A 30 6.98 -7.51 4.55
C TRP A 30 7.59 -8.65 5.35
N ALA A 31 7.87 -9.79 4.71
CA ALA A 31 8.57 -10.90 5.35
C ALA A 31 9.92 -10.45 5.93
N ARG A 32 10.72 -9.71 5.15
CA ARG A 32 12.01 -9.18 5.59
C ARG A 32 11.89 -8.20 6.75
N SER A 33 10.87 -7.34 6.75
CA SER A 33 10.68 -6.31 7.79
C SER A 33 10.46 -6.87 9.19
N ARG A 34 9.95 -8.12 9.28
CA ARG A 34 9.73 -8.83 10.55
C ARG A 34 11.03 -9.36 11.17
N CYS A 35 12.09 -9.51 10.38
CA CYS A 35 13.40 -9.95 10.84
C CYS A 35 14.34 -8.80 11.22
N LEU A 36 13.98 -7.55 10.90
CA LEU A 36 14.80 -6.36 11.17
C LEU A 36 14.57 -5.84 12.62
N ALA A 37 15.58 -5.22 13.23
CA ALA A 37 15.46 -4.68 14.59
C ALA A 37 14.41 -3.54 14.68
N ARG A 38 13.82 -3.37 15.87
CA ARG A 38 12.73 -2.39 16.12
C ARG A 38 13.22 -0.94 16.12
N SER A 39 14.48 -0.71 16.49
CA SER A 39 15.16 0.60 16.51
C SER A 39 15.24 1.27 15.13
N ASP A 40 15.13 0.50 14.06
CA ASP A 40 15.35 1.01 12.70
C ASP A 40 14.12 1.70 12.10
N LEU A 41 12.97 1.69 12.77
CA LEU A 41 11.69 2.12 12.21
C LEU A 41 11.61 3.65 12.04
N PHE A 42 11.95 4.41 13.08
CA PHE A 42 11.98 5.87 13.00
C PHE A 42 13.06 6.34 12.03
N THR A 43 14.29 5.83 12.18
CA THR A 43 15.42 6.18 11.29
C THR A 43 15.12 5.87 9.83
N CYS A 44 14.57 4.68 9.50
CA CYS A 44 14.18 4.35 8.13
C CYS A 44 13.08 5.26 7.60
N SER A 45 12.08 5.59 8.41
CA SER A 45 10.96 6.43 7.97
C SER A 45 11.40 7.86 7.67
N THR A 46 12.20 8.46 8.54
CA THR A 46 12.72 9.82 8.32
C THR A 46 13.66 9.85 7.11
N GLN A 47 14.55 8.86 6.97
CA GLN A 47 15.48 8.79 5.85
C GLN A 47 14.80 8.50 4.51
N ALA A 48 13.76 7.65 4.51
CA ALA A 48 12.94 7.37 3.34
C ALA A 48 12.19 8.60 2.82
N LEU A 49 11.77 9.49 3.72
CA LEU A 49 11.07 10.73 3.40
C LEU A 49 12.01 11.86 3.00
N CYS A 50 13.17 11.99 3.64
CA CYS A 50 14.08 13.12 3.44
C CYS A 50 15.09 12.92 2.30
N THR A 51 15.39 11.67 1.92
CA THR A 51 16.52 11.38 1.03
C THR A 51 16.07 10.80 -0.31
N LEU A 52 16.33 11.54 -1.39
CA LEU A 52 16.09 11.08 -2.77
C LEU A 52 16.92 9.82 -3.13
N ALA A 53 18.10 9.68 -2.53
CA ALA A 53 18.98 8.52 -2.67
C ALA A 53 18.56 7.30 -1.82
N CYS A 54 17.44 7.38 -1.08
CA CYS A 54 16.95 6.22 -0.35
C CYS A 54 16.53 5.09 -1.33
N PRO A 55 17.00 3.84 -1.14
CA PRO A 55 16.59 2.71 -1.96
C PRO A 55 15.08 2.45 -1.89
N VAL A 56 14.50 1.94 -2.98
CA VAL A 56 13.05 1.66 -3.07
C VAL A 56 12.63 0.64 -2.01
N GLU A 57 13.48 -0.35 -1.73
CA GLU A 57 13.31 -1.39 -0.72
C GLU A 57 13.23 -0.80 0.69
N ALA A 58 14.06 0.20 0.98
CA ALA A 58 14.07 0.87 2.28
C ALA A 58 12.79 1.70 2.47
N ARG A 59 12.29 2.35 1.40
CA ARG A 59 10.99 3.04 1.42
C ARG A 59 9.84 2.06 1.64
N ALA A 60 9.89 0.89 1.00
CA ALA A 60 8.89 -0.16 1.18
C ALA A 60 8.85 -0.67 2.62
N ILE A 61 10.01 -0.99 3.20
CA ILE A 61 10.11 -1.44 4.60
C ILE A 61 9.60 -0.36 5.55
N ALA A 62 9.96 0.90 5.33
CA ALA A 62 9.48 2.03 6.13
C ALA A 62 7.95 2.15 6.07
N LEU A 63 7.35 2.10 4.87
CA LEU A 63 5.90 2.13 4.67
C LEU A 63 5.20 0.98 5.41
N LEU A 64 5.65 -0.25 5.19
CA LEU A 64 5.04 -1.45 5.76
C LEU A 64 5.09 -1.43 7.29
N ARG A 65 6.19 -0.96 7.87
CA ARG A 65 6.34 -0.80 9.32
C ARG A 65 5.51 0.33 9.89
N ALA A 66 5.42 1.46 9.18
CA ALA A 66 4.55 2.58 9.55
C ALA A 66 3.08 2.12 9.58
N LEU A 67 2.65 1.34 8.59
CA LEU A 67 1.31 0.74 8.54
C LEU A 67 1.08 -0.26 9.67
N ALA A 68 2.04 -1.15 9.93
CA ALA A 68 1.93 -2.13 11.02
C ALA A 68 1.84 -1.46 12.41
N SER A 69 2.38 -0.25 12.55
CA SER A 69 2.35 0.55 13.78
C SER A 69 1.25 1.62 13.78
N ALA A 70 0.47 1.74 12.71
CA ALA A 70 -0.51 2.81 12.57
C ALA A 70 -1.77 2.51 13.38
N ASP A 71 -2.13 3.44 14.26
CA ASP A 71 -3.37 3.35 15.01
C ASP A 71 -4.60 3.34 14.08
N GLY A 72 -5.48 2.37 14.32
CA GLY A 72 -6.74 2.20 13.60
C GLY A 72 -6.75 1.15 12.49
N LEU A 73 -5.58 0.69 12.03
CA LEU A 73 -5.52 -0.36 10.99
C LEU A 73 -5.89 -1.75 11.54
N GLY A 74 -5.67 -2.00 12.83
CA GLY A 74 -5.87 -3.30 13.47
C GLY A 74 -4.74 -4.31 13.19
N GLY A 75 -3.67 -3.87 12.51
CA GLY A 75 -2.59 -4.70 12.01
C GLY A 75 -2.53 -4.69 10.48
N LEU A 76 -1.34 -4.89 9.91
CA LEU A 76 -1.15 -5.05 8.47
C LEU A 76 -1.08 -6.54 8.13
N HIS A 77 -1.97 -7.01 7.26
CA HIS A 77 -2.12 -8.40 6.87
C HIS A 77 -1.79 -8.61 5.39
N LEU A 78 -0.56 -9.02 5.12
CA LEU A 78 -0.10 -9.45 3.80
C LEU A 78 0.05 -10.97 3.79
N TYR A 79 -0.34 -11.60 2.69
CA TYR A 79 -0.16 -13.04 2.50
C TYR A 79 1.28 -13.39 2.14
N GLN A 80 1.58 -14.68 2.14
CA GLN A 80 2.89 -15.18 1.76
C GLN A 80 3.11 -15.01 0.24
N LEU A 81 4.38 -14.91 -0.15
CA LEU A 81 4.77 -14.93 -1.55
C LEU A 81 4.24 -16.19 -2.25
N GLY A 82 3.68 -16.04 -3.44
CA GLY A 82 3.09 -17.15 -4.22
C GLY A 82 1.63 -17.47 -3.92
N THR A 83 1.02 -16.87 -2.90
CA THR A 83 -0.44 -17.02 -2.65
C THR A 83 -1.24 -16.39 -3.80
N ALA A 84 -2.15 -17.15 -4.41
CA ALA A 84 -2.97 -16.68 -5.53
C ALA A 84 -4.01 -15.63 -5.12
N GLU A 85 -4.48 -15.69 -3.88
CA GLU A 85 -5.47 -14.77 -3.34
C GLU A 85 -4.86 -13.45 -2.90
N LEU A 86 -5.71 -12.43 -2.76
CA LEU A 86 -5.37 -11.11 -2.25
C LEU A 86 -6.10 -10.80 -0.96
N SER A 87 -5.36 -10.43 0.08
CA SER A 87 -5.95 -9.90 1.29
C SER A 87 -6.65 -8.55 1.01
N PHE A 88 -7.50 -8.09 1.93
CA PHE A 88 -8.05 -6.75 1.82
C PHE A 88 -6.94 -5.69 1.83
N ASP A 89 -5.95 -5.86 2.70
CA ASP A 89 -4.88 -4.88 2.88
C ASP A 89 -3.98 -4.81 1.64
N GLU A 90 -3.76 -5.94 0.96
CA GLU A 90 -3.04 -6.00 -0.31
C GLU A 90 -3.78 -5.21 -1.40
N ARG A 91 -5.09 -5.40 -1.52
CA ARG A 91 -5.92 -4.64 -2.47
C ARG A 91 -5.88 -3.14 -2.17
N TRP A 92 -6.04 -2.78 -0.91
CA TRP A 92 -5.99 -1.39 -0.48
C TRP A 92 -4.63 -0.75 -0.77
N LEU A 93 -3.53 -1.46 -0.48
CA LEU A 93 -2.18 -0.95 -0.66
C LEU A 93 -1.82 -0.79 -2.14
N LEU A 94 -2.19 -1.76 -2.98
CA LEU A 94 -2.02 -1.68 -4.43
C LEU A 94 -2.83 -0.51 -5.02
N ALA A 95 -4.08 -0.34 -4.60
CA ALA A 95 -4.91 0.79 -5.03
C ALA A 95 -4.30 2.13 -4.61
N ALA A 96 -3.76 2.23 -3.38
CA ALA A 96 -3.14 3.45 -2.89
C ALA A 96 -1.83 3.77 -3.63
N LEU A 97 -1.02 2.76 -3.96
CA LEU A 97 0.19 2.93 -4.78
C LEU A 97 -0.17 3.35 -6.21
N THR A 98 -1.23 2.79 -6.78
CA THR A 98 -1.72 3.14 -8.12
C THR A 98 -2.23 4.58 -8.17
N ALA A 99 -3.00 5.01 -7.16
CA ALA A 99 -3.46 6.39 -7.02
C ALA A 99 -2.28 7.35 -6.87
N GLY A 100 -1.29 7.01 -6.03
CA GLY A 100 -0.08 7.81 -5.87
C GLY A 100 0.77 7.90 -7.15
N ALA A 101 0.89 6.80 -7.88
CA ALA A 101 1.58 6.71 -9.17
C ALA A 101 0.91 7.56 -10.25
N SER A 102 -0.41 7.64 -10.22
CA SER A 102 -1.22 8.41 -11.19
C SER A 102 -1.40 9.88 -10.78
N GLY A 103 -0.92 10.27 -9.60
CA GLY A 103 -1.15 11.62 -9.05
C GLY A 103 -2.59 11.89 -8.61
N ASP A 104 -3.44 10.86 -8.50
CA ASP A 104 -4.84 10.98 -8.06
C ASP A 104 -4.89 11.15 -6.53
N THR A 105 -4.76 12.40 -6.11
CA THR A 105 -4.73 12.78 -4.69
C THR A 105 -6.06 12.57 -4.00
N ASP A 106 -7.18 12.64 -4.71
CA ASP A 106 -8.52 12.48 -4.14
C ASP A 106 -8.77 11.02 -3.80
N SER A 107 -8.49 10.11 -4.73
CA SER A 107 -8.56 8.66 -4.50
C SER A 107 -7.59 8.23 -3.40
N LEU A 108 -6.36 8.76 -3.40
CA LEU A 108 -5.39 8.47 -2.35
C LEU A 108 -5.89 8.96 -0.98
N THR A 109 -6.44 10.16 -0.89
CA THR A 109 -6.98 10.72 0.36
C THR A 109 -8.15 9.90 0.87
N PHE A 110 -9.06 9.49 -0.02
CA PHE A 110 -10.16 8.59 0.32
C PHE A 110 -9.65 7.26 0.89
N LEU A 111 -8.69 6.62 0.21
CA LEU A 111 -8.10 5.36 0.66
C LEU A 111 -7.42 5.50 2.02
N LEU A 112 -6.64 6.56 2.25
CA LEU A 112 -6.02 6.83 3.56
C LEU A 112 -7.07 7.03 4.66
N ASN A 113 -8.14 7.77 4.38
CA ASN A 113 -9.22 8.04 5.34
C ASN A 113 -10.00 6.78 5.71
N SER A 114 -10.17 5.83 4.77
CA SER A 114 -10.93 4.60 4.99
C SER A 114 -10.30 3.64 6.00
N ARG A 115 -8.99 3.76 6.25
CA ARG A 115 -8.21 2.76 6.99
C ARG A 115 -7.34 3.34 8.11
N LEU A 116 -6.96 4.61 8.02
CA LEU A 116 -6.02 5.23 8.97
C LEU A 116 -6.70 6.31 9.79
N LYS A 117 -6.33 6.41 11.07
CA LYS A 117 -6.65 7.59 11.89
C LYS A 117 -5.84 8.79 11.44
N ALA A 118 -6.37 9.98 11.69
CA ALA A 118 -5.78 11.27 11.31
C ALA A 118 -4.25 11.39 11.50
N PRO A 119 -3.64 11.00 12.66
CA PRO A 119 -2.20 11.19 12.86
C PRO A 119 -1.31 10.41 11.89
N ALA A 120 -1.74 9.23 11.44
CA ALA A 120 -0.93 8.37 10.57
C ALA A 120 -1.04 8.76 9.08
N ARG A 121 -2.12 9.44 8.67
CA ARG A 121 -2.44 9.70 7.26
C ARG A 121 -1.35 10.46 6.52
N ARG A 122 -0.80 11.51 7.14
CA ARG A 122 0.21 12.37 6.50
C ARG A 122 1.50 11.61 6.24
N GLN A 123 2.01 10.90 7.24
CA GLN A 123 3.26 10.13 7.12
C GLN A 123 3.10 9.00 6.11
N VAL A 124 2.02 8.21 6.22
CA VAL A 124 1.77 7.09 5.32
C VAL A 124 1.53 7.57 3.89
N GLY A 125 0.74 8.64 3.70
CA GLY A 125 0.52 9.22 2.38
C GLY A 125 1.82 9.68 1.71
N ALA A 126 2.71 10.34 2.46
CA ALA A 126 4.01 10.75 1.94
C ALA A 126 4.89 9.54 1.53
N LEU A 127 4.89 8.46 2.32
CA LEU A 127 5.61 7.24 1.99
C LEU A 127 5.04 6.52 0.76
N ILE A 128 3.71 6.47 0.60
CA ILE A 128 3.05 5.92 -0.59
C ILE A 128 3.44 6.72 -1.84
N MET A 129 3.43 8.05 -1.76
CA MET A 129 3.87 8.93 -2.86
C MET A 129 5.36 8.78 -3.19
N ALA A 130 6.21 8.53 -2.18
CA ALA A 130 7.64 8.31 -2.40
C ALA A 130 7.91 6.92 -3.01
N LEU A 131 7.20 5.89 -2.56
CA LEU A 131 7.35 4.52 -3.04
C LEU A 131 6.81 4.36 -4.47
N SER A 132 5.61 4.88 -4.77
CA SER A 132 5.01 4.83 -6.11
C SER A 132 5.93 5.43 -7.19
N ARG A 133 6.52 6.61 -6.92
CA ARG A 133 7.52 7.22 -7.80
C ARG A 133 8.79 6.37 -7.95
N GLY A 134 9.19 5.66 -6.89
CA GLY A 134 10.34 4.75 -6.91
C GLY A 134 10.09 3.49 -7.75
N LEU A 135 8.89 2.93 -7.68
CA LEU A 135 8.48 1.75 -8.45
C LEU A 135 8.30 2.04 -9.95
N GLN A 136 7.95 3.27 -10.31
CA GLN A 136 7.84 3.71 -11.71
C GLN A 136 9.20 3.90 -12.40
N ARG A 137 10.31 4.04 -11.65
CA ARG A 137 11.63 4.07 -12.28
C ARG A 137 11.92 2.66 -12.78
N PRO A 138 12.08 2.45 -14.10
CA PRO A 138 12.57 1.17 -14.58
C PRO A 138 13.89 0.90 -13.85
N SER A 139 14.05 -0.28 -13.26
CA SER A 139 15.36 -0.77 -12.86
C SER A 139 16.25 -0.71 -14.10
N GLU A 140 17.03 0.36 -14.20
CA GLU A 140 18.09 0.49 -15.17
C GLU A 140 19.08 -0.62 -14.81
N LYS A 141 19.06 -1.64 -15.66
CA LYS A 141 19.79 -2.89 -15.51
C LYS A 141 21.18 -2.74 -16.10
#